data_AF-A0A8W8HPK8-F1
#
_entry.id   AF-A0A8W8HPK8-F1
#
_cell.length_a   1.000
_cell.length_b   1.000
_cell.length_c   1.000
_cell.angle_alpha   90.00
_cell.angle_beta   90.00
_cell.angle_gamma   90.00
#
_symmetry.space_group_name_H-M   'P 1'
#
loop_
_entity.id
_entity.type
_entity.pdbx_description
1 polymer ?
#
loop_
_entity_poly.entity_id
_entity_poly.type
_entity_poly.pdbx_seq_one_letter_code
_entity_poly.pdbx_strand_id
1 'polypeptide(L)' 'APGPQQNPEQLSNLMAHMMQLMAGGNQNQPPEQRYAAQLDQLATMGFVDREANIRALQATLGDVNAAIDRLLQQR' A
#
# COMPACT_ATOMS: atom_id res chain seq x y z
N ALA A 1 42.46 33.22 7.98
CA ALA A 1 41.15 33.02 8.63
C ALA A 1 40.04 33.34 7.62
N PRO A 2 38.85 32.72 7.68
CA PRO A 2 38.49 31.29 7.65
C PRO A 2 37.88 30.88 6.27
N GLY A 3 37.75 29.57 5.99
CA GLY A 3 37.39 29.01 4.67
C GLY A 3 35.88 28.89 4.38
N PRO A 4 35.48 28.57 3.13
CA PRO A 4 34.08 28.53 2.72
C PRO A 4 33.35 27.34 3.35
N GLN A 5 32.35 27.65 4.18
CA GLN A 5 31.49 26.69 4.88
C GLN A 5 30.47 26.11 3.89
N GLN A 6 30.76 24.93 3.32
CA GLN A 6 29.78 24.15 2.59
C GLN A 6 28.83 23.49 3.59
N ASN A 7 27.54 23.86 3.56
CA ASN A 7 26.55 23.51 4.58
C ASN A 7 26.09 22.04 4.46
N PRO A 8 26.45 21.14 5.39
CA PRO A 8 26.04 19.72 5.37
C PRO A 8 24.53 19.50 5.58
N GLU A 9 23.82 20.53 6.04
CA GLU A 9 22.37 20.51 6.29
C GLU A 9 21.55 20.54 5.00
N GLN A 10 22.06 21.17 3.94
CA GLN A 10 21.38 21.23 2.64
C GLN A 10 21.34 19.86 1.96
N LEU A 11 22.41 19.07 2.11
CA LEU A 11 22.47 17.69 1.63
C LEU A 11 21.49 16.78 2.40
N SER A 12 21.38 16.98 3.71
CA SER A 12 20.44 16.22 4.55
C SER A 12 18.98 16.49 4.18
N ASN A 13 18.64 17.74 3.84
CA ASN A 13 17.28 18.11 3.43
C ASN A 13 16.89 17.50 2.06
N LEU A 14 17.85 17.38 1.14
CA LEU A 14 17.63 16.70 -0.14
C LEU A 14 17.40 15.20 0.06
N MET A 15 18.17 14.57 0.95
CA MET A 15 18.03 13.15 1.25
C MET A 15 16.69 12.83 1.92
N ALA A 16 16.21 13.71 2.80
CA ALA A 16 14.87 13.60 3.40
C ALA A 16 13.74 13.70 2.35
N HIS A 17 13.88 14.59 1.36
CA HIS A 17 12.88 14.73 0.29
C HIS A 17 12.86 13.53 -0.66
N MET A 18 14.03 12.95 -0.95
CA MET A 18 14.15 11.76 -1.77
C MET A 18 13.62 10.51 -1.05
N MET A 19 13.84 10.41 0.27
CA MET A 19 13.23 9.37 1.09
C MET A 19 11.70 9.52 1.16
N GLN A 20 11.16 10.74 1.08
CA GLN A 20 9.71 10.97 1.05
C GLN A 20 9.06 10.54 -0.28
N LEU A 21 9.75 10.68 -1.40
CA LEU A 21 9.30 10.15 -2.70
C LEU A 21 9.43 8.62 -2.79
N MET A 22 10.44 8.04 -2.15
CA MET A 22 10.63 6.57 -2.09
C MET A 22 9.74 5.88 -1.04
N ALA A 23 9.45 6.52 0.09
CA ALA A 23 8.62 5.98 1.16
C ALA A 23 7.13 6.33 1.02
N GLY A 24 6.79 7.35 0.23
CA GLY A 24 5.41 7.83 0.04
C GLY A 24 4.62 7.12 -1.07
N GLY A 25 5.25 6.28 -1.89
CA GLY A 25 4.61 5.64 -3.04
C GLY A 25 3.58 4.55 -2.71
N ASN A 26 3.57 4.03 -1.48
CA ASN A 26 2.78 2.84 -1.11
C ASN A 26 1.66 3.12 -0.10
N GLN A 27 1.67 4.27 0.59
CA GLN A 27 0.67 4.59 1.61
C GLN A 27 -0.53 5.35 1.07
N ASN A 28 -0.40 6.03 -0.08
CA ASN A 28 -1.47 6.83 -0.68
C ASN A 28 -2.16 6.13 -1.87
N GLN A 29 -1.80 4.88 -2.15
CA GLN A 29 -2.44 4.09 -3.20
C GLN A 29 -3.79 3.58 -2.68
N PRO A 30 -4.87 3.73 -3.47
CA PRO A 30 -6.18 3.20 -3.09
C PRO A 30 -6.08 1.69 -2.83
N PRO A 31 -6.88 1.15 -1.89
CA PRO A 31 -6.83 -0.25 -1.53
C PRO A 31 -7.08 -1.17 -2.74
N GLU A 32 -7.85 -0.72 -3.71
CA GLU A 32 -8.06 -1.40 -5.01
C GLU A 32 -6.76 -1.66 -5.77
N GLN A 33 -5.86 -0.67 -5.81
CA GLN A 33 -4.57 -0.80 -6.49
C GLN A 33 -3.59 -1.61 -5.63
N ARG A 34 -3.60 -1.42 -4.31
CA ARG A 34 -2.78 -2.21 -3.39
C ARG A 34 -3.12 -3.69 -3.44
N TYR A 35 -4.41 -4.00 -3.59
CA TYR A 35 -4.91 -5.36 -3.56
C TYR A 35 -5.28 -5.96 -4.91
N ALA A 36 -4.83 -5.35 -6.02
CA ALA A 36 -5.23 -5.75 -7.38
C ALA A 36 -5.02 -7.26 -7.65
N ALA A 37 -3.89 -7.82 -7.22
CA ALA A 37 -3.60 -9.25 -7.38
C ALA A 37 -4.54 -10.14 -6.56
N GLN A 38 -4.91 -9.72 -5.34
CA GLN A 38 -5.84 -10.47 -4.50
C GLN A 38 -7.28 -10.39 -5.02
N LEU A 39 -7.68 -9.23 -5.54
CA LEU A 39 -8.98 -9.05 -6.16
C LEU A 39 -9.15 -9.94 -7.40
N ASP A 40 -8.11 -10.09 -8.21
CA ASP A 40 -8.11 -10.98 -9.38
C ASP A 40 -8.24 -12.47 -8.99
N GLN A 41 -7.53 -12.89 -7.93
CA GLN A 41 -7.66 -14.24 -7.37
C GLN A 41 -9.08 -14.50 -6.85
N LEU A 42 -9.65 -13.56 -6.10
CA LEU A 42 -11.02 -13.64 -5.60
C LEU A 42 -12.04 -13.68 -6.75
N ALA A 43 -11.85 -12.87 -7.78
CA ALA A 43 -12.70 -12.87 -8.98
C ALA A 43 -12.64 -14.22 -9.72
N THR A 44 -11.45 -14.82 -9.82
CA THR A 44 -11.26 -16.16 -10.42
C THR A 44 -12.00 -17.25 -9.64
N MET A 45 -12.13 -17.10 -8.31
CA MET A 45 -12.91 -18.01 -7.47
C MET A 45 -14.43 -17.77 -7.51
N GLY A 46 -14.89 -16.69 -8.19
CA GLY A 46 -16.30 -16.32 -8.29
C GLY A 46 -16.74 -15.20 -7.36
N PHE A 47 -15.83 -14.64 -6.55
CA PHE A 47 -16.09 -13.42 -5.78
C PHE A 47 -15.87 -12.20 -6.66
N VAL A 48 -16.90 -11.85 -7.46
CA VAL A 48 -16.85 -10.72 -8.41
C VAL A 48 -17.10 -9.36 -7.75
N ASP A 49 -17.59 -9.34 -6.51
CA ASP A 49 -17.87 -8.11 -5.76
C ASP A 49 -16.58 -7.52 -5.20
N ARG A 50 -16.03 -6.53 -5.93
CA ARG A 50 -14.79 -5.86 -5.55
C ARG A 50 -14.92 -5.14 -4.22
N GLU A 51 -16.05 -4.51 -3.91
CA GLU A 51 -16.20 -3.79 -2.64
C GLU A 51 -16.19 -4.75 -1.45
N ALA A 52 -16.92 -5.87 -1.55
CA ALA A 52 -16.88 -6.92 -0.54
C ALA A 52 -15.45 -7.47 -0.38
N ASN A 53 -14.77 -7.75 -1.50
CA ASN A 53 -13.41 -8.26 -1.50
C ASN A 53 -12.41 -7.27 -0.86
N ILE A 54 -12.49 -5.98 -1.18
CA ILE A 54 -11.64 -4.95 -0.59
C ILE A 54 -11.86 -4.87 0.92
N ARG A 55 -13.13 -4.89 1.38
CA ARG A 55 -13.45 -4.84 2.81
C ARG A 55 -12.92 -6.06 3.53
N ALA A 56 -13.02 -7.24 2.92
CA ALA A 56 -12.45 -8.47 3.45
C ALA A 56 -10.92 -8.39 3.53
N LEU A 57 -10.25 -7.99 2.45
CA LEU A 57 -8.79 -7.84 2.39
C LEU A 57 -8.27 -6.76 3.34
N GLN A 58 -9.01 -5.67 3.53
CA GLN A 58 -8.64 -4.61 4.45
C GLN A 58 -8.81 -5.06 5.91
N ALA A 59 -9.84 -5.86 6.21
CA ALA A 59 -10.02 -6.47 7.52
C ALA A 59 -8.96 -7.54 7.84
N THR A 60 -8.42 -8.21 6.83
CA THR A 60 -7.42 -9.28 6.96
C THR A 60 -6.00 -8.82 6.67
N LEU A 61 -5.80 -7.51 6.51
CA LEU A 61 -4.50 -6.89 6.22
C LEU A 61 -3.81 -7.43 4.95
N GLY A 62 -4.60 -7.87 3.96
CA GLY A 62 -4.15 -8.39 2.68
C GLY A 62 -4.06 -9.91 2.59
N ASP A 63 -4.54 -10.65 3.61
CA ASP A 63 -4.61 -12.11 3.56
C ASP A 63 -5.82 -12.58 2.75
N VAL A 64 -5.55 -13.28 1.64
CA VAL A 64 -6.56 -13.80 0.72
C VAL A 64 -7.38 -14.93 1.35
N ASN A 65 -6.75 -15.86 2.08
CA ASN A 65 -7.46 -17.00 2.66
C ASN A 65 -8.43 -16.55 3.76
N ALA A 66 -7.98 -15.64 4.62
CA ALA A 66 -8.85 -15.05 5.64
C ALA A 66 -9.95 -14.18 5.00
N ALA A 67 -9.66 -13.51 3.88
CA ALA A 67 -10.66 -12.73 3.15
C ALA A 67 -11.75 -13.65 2.57
N ILE A 68 -11.37 -14.80 2.01
CA ILE A 68 -12.30 -15.83 1.51
C ILE A 68 -13.21 -16.34 2.63
N ASP A 69 -12.65 -16.75 3.78
CA ASP A 69 -13.44 -17.24 4.92
C ASP A 69 -14.51 -16.22 5.34
N ARG A 70 -14.12 -14.94 5.39
CA ARG A 70 -15.04 -13.84 5.71
C ARG A 70 -16.09 -13.60 4.63
N LEU A 71 -15.72 -13.66 3.35
CA LEU A 71 -16.66 -13.52 2.24
C LEU A 71 -17.68 -14.67 2.22
N LEU A 72 -17.27 -15.89 2.58
CA LEU A 72 -18.16 -17.04 2.72
C LEU A 72 -19.13 -16.87 3.89
N GLN A 73 -18.68 -16.32 5.02
CA GLN A 73 -19.55 -15.98 6.16
C GLN A 73 -20.53 -14.83 5.88
N GLN A 74 -20.22 -13.98 4.90
CA GLN A 74 -21.08 -12.88 4.48
C GLN A 74 -22.11 -13.27 3.42
N ARG A 75 -22.10 -14.53 2.95
CA ARG A 75 -23.07 -15.06 1.99
C ARG A 75 -24.16 -15.90 2.65
#